data_AF-A0A6A6DH21-F1
#
_entry.id   AF-A0A6A6DH21-F1
#
_cell.length_a   1.000
_cell.length_b   1.000
_cell.length_c   1.000
_cell.angle_alpha   90.00
_cell.angle_beta   90.00
_cell.angle_gamma   90.00
#
_symmetry.space_group_name_H-M   'P 1'
#
loop_
_entity.id
_entity.type
_entity.pdbx_description
1 polymer ?
#
loop_
_entity_poly.entity_id
_entity_poly.type
_entity_poly.pdbx_seq_one_letter_code
_entity_poly.pdbx_strand_id
1 'polypeptide(L)' 'KSLIIIIIGTGAGKSIAFILPALYSTGITIIVVPLVLLQKNLKNYYIKAGIKYVKWDS' A
#
# COMPACT_ATOMS: atom_id res chain seq x y z
N LYS A 1 18.07 -10.76 -0.53
CA LYS A 1 16.95 -9.77 -0.51
C LYS A 1 17.28 -8.72 -1.56
N SER A 2 16.46 -8.59 -2.62
CA SER A 2 16.74 -7.66 -3.73
C SER A 2 15.97 -6.34 -3.55
N LEU A 3 16.57 -5.22 -3.94
CA LEU A 3 15.92 -3.91 -3.97
C LEU A 3 15.19 -3.77 -5.32
N ILE A 4 13.89 -3.52 -5.28
CA ILE A 4 13.03 -3.46 -6.47
C ILE A 4 12.54 -2.02 -6.63
N ILE A 5 12.77 -1.46 -7.83
CA ILE A 5 12.24 -0.14 -8.22
C ILE A 5 11.17 -0.37 -9.28
N ILE A 6 9.97 0.21 -9.07
CA ILE A 6 8.83 0.04 -9.96
C ILE A 6 8.43 1.39 -10.55
N ILE A 7 8.54 1.52 -11.87
CA ILE A 7 8.16 2.72 -12.62
C ILE A 7 7.01 2.35 -13.54
N ILE A 8 5.81 2.82 -13.22
CA ILE A 8 4.58 2.54 -13.95
C ILE A 8 3.78 3.84 -14.08
N GLY A 9 2.98 4.03 -15.13
CA GLY A 9 2.08 5.17 -15.29
C GLY A 9 1.00 5.26 -14.19
N THR A 10 0.33 6.40 -14.06
CA THR A 10 -0.85 6.52 -13.18
C THR A 10 -1.99 5.62 -13.68
N GLY A 11 -2.79 5.07 -12.77
CA GLY A 11 -3.93 4.19 -13.11
C GLY A 11 -3.56 2.75 -13.47
N ALA A 12 -2.31 2.45 -13.82
CA ALA A 12 -1.85 1.11 -14.20
C ALA A 12 -1.58 0.16 -13.01
N GLY A 13 -2.20 0.39 -11.85
CA GLY A 13 -2.20 -0.58 -10.76
C GLY A 13 -0.96 -0.61 -9.87
N LYS A 14 -0.15 0.46 -9.81
CA LYS A 14 1.05 0.56 -8.92
C LYS A 14 0.84 0.06 -7.50
N SER A 15 -0.34 0.27 -6.92
CA SER A 15 -0.66 -0.15 -5.56
C SER A 15 -0.59 -1.67 -5.35
N ILE A 16 -0.89 -2.47 -6.37
CA ILE A 16 -0.89 -3.93 -6.24
C ILE A 16 0.49 -4.50 -5.93
N ALA A 17 1.53 -3.80 -6.38
CA ALA A 17 2.92 -4.22 -6.22
C ALA A 17 3.40 -4.22 -4.76
N PHE A 18 2.72 -3.51 -3.86
CA PHE A 18 2.98 -3.57 -2.42
C PHE A 18 1.83 -4.18 -1.63
N ILE A 19 0.59 -4.13 -2.12
CA ILE A 19 -0.57 -4.72 -1.43
C ILE A 19 -0.54 -6.24 -1.48
N LEU A 20 -0.29 -6.83 -2.66
CA LEU A 20 -0.30 -8.27 -2.80
C LEU A 20 0.80 -8.93 -1.93
N PRO A 21 2.06 -8.45 -1.95
CA PRO A 21 3.05 -8.95 -1.00
C PRO A 21 2.65 -8.76 0.47
N ALA A 22 1.98 -7.67 0.83
CA ALA A 22 1.55 -7.42 2.20
C ALA A 22 0.48 -8.40 2.71
N LEU A 23 -0.33 -8.97 1.82
CA LEU A 23 -1.37 -9.94 2.18
C LEU A 23 -0.85 -11.36 2.39
N TYR A 24 0.19 -11.74 1.65
CA TYR A 24 0.72 -13.11 1.66
C TYR A 24 2.04 -13.26 2.42
N SER A 25 2.68 -12.16 2.81
CA SER A 25 3.90 -12.19 3.61
C SER A 25 3.57 -12.39 5.10
N THR A 26 4.41 -13.16 5.79
CA THR A 26 4.38 -13.25 7.25
C THR A 26 5.02 -12.00 7.85
N GLY A 27 4.22 -11.10 8.43
CA GLY A 27 4.68 -9.89 9.10
C GLY A 27 3.82 -8.65 8.86
N ILE A 28 4.42 -7.48 9.04
CA ILE A 28 3.77 -6.17 8.83
C ILE A 28 4.47 -5.46 7.68
N THR A 29 3.70 -4.97 6.71
CA THR A 29 4.22 -4.10 5.64
C THR A 29 4.01 -2.64 6.00
N ILE A 30 5.11 -1.89 6.10
CA ILE A 30 5.07 -0.44 6.36
C ILE A 30 5.06 0.29 5.02
N ILE A 31 4.03 1.10 4.81
CA ILE A 31 3.87 1.88 3.58
C ILE A 31 4.06 3.35 3.93
N VAL A 32 5.14 3.96 3.42
CA VAL A 32 5.42 5.38 3.60
C VAL A 32 4.83 6.15 2.43
N VAL A 33 3.87 7.04 2.72
CA VAL A 33 3.15 7.81 1.70
C VAL A 33 3.24 9.30 2.02
N PRO A 34 3.91 10.12 1.17
CA PRO A 34 4.11 11.54 1.46
C PRO A 34 2.83 12.38 1.32
N LEU A 35 1.88 11.97 0.47
CA LEU A 35 0.63 12.71 0.26
C LEU A 35 -0.51 12.19 1.14
N VAL A 36 -1.07 13.08 1.97
CA VAL A 36 -2.24 12.79 2.83
C VAL A 36 -3.45 12.34 2.02
N LEU A 37 -3.69 12.94 0.85
CA LEU A 37 -4.79 12.53 -0.03
C LEU A 37 -4.63 11.08 -0.52
N LEU A 38 -3.38 10.68 -0.82
CA LEU A 38 -3.10 9.32 -1.26
C LEU A 38 -3.30 8.32 -0.12
N GLN A 39 -2.96 8.69 1.12
CA GLN A 39 -3.28 7.87 2.30
C GLN A 39 -4.79 7.66 2.47
N LYS A 40 -5.62 8.70 2.27
CA LYS A 40 -7.09 8.58 2.32
C LYS A 40 -7.61 7.63 1.24
N ASN A 41 -7.07 7.70 0.03
CA ASN A 41 -7.45 6.80 -1.07
C ASN A 41 -7.11 5.34 -0.75
N LEU A 42 -5.92 5.07 -0.20
CA LEU A 42 -5.51 3.74 0.23
C LEU A 42 -6.38 3.22 1.38
N LYS A 43 -6.68 4.06 2.37
CA LYS A 43 -7.60 3.73 3.47
C LYS A 43 -8.94 3.20 2.95
N ASN A 44 -9.56 3.93 2.03
CA ASN A 44 -10.85 3.55 1.44
C ASN A 44 -10.76 2.21 0.71
N TYR A 45 -9.66 1.97 0.00
CA TYR A 45 -9.41 0.69 -0.67
C TYR A 45 -9.29 -0.47 0.34
N TYR A 46 -8.50 -0.30 1.41
CA TYR A 46 -8.30 -1.35 2.43
C TYR A 46 -9.59 -1.70 3.14
N ILE A 47 -10.42 -0.71 3.49
CA ILE A 47 -11.74 -0.94 4.09
C ILE A 47 -12.62 -1.75 3.14
N LYS A 48 -12.70 -1.35 1.86
CA LYS A 48 -13.51 -2.06 0.85
C LYS A 48 -13.02 -3.48 0.59
N ALA A 49 -11.71 -3.71 0.65
CA ALA A 49 -11.10 -5.02 0.43
C ALA A 49 -11.03 -5.89 1.70
N GLY A 50 -11.48 -5.41 2.86
CA GLY A 50 -11.42 -6.16 4.13
C GLY A 50 -9.99 -6.37 4.65
N ILE A 51 -9.04 -5.54 4.22
CA ILE A 51 -7.62 -5.66 4.59
C ILE A 51 -7.40 -5.01 5.96
N LYS A 52 -6.80 -5.75 6.90
CA LYS A 52 -6.40 -5.19 8.20
C LYS A 52 -5.28 -4.17 7.99
N TYR A 53 -5.47 -2.96 8.52
CA TYR A 53 -4.46 -1.90 8.46
C TYR A 53 -4.52 -1.03 9.72
N VAL A 54 -3.42 -0.34 10.00
CA VAL A 54 -3.33 0.73 11.01
C VAL A 54 -2.75 1.95 10.32
N LYS A 55 -3.38 3.11 10.52
CA LYS A 55 -2.82 4.38 10.09
C LYS A 55 -1.99 4.93 11.25
N TRP A 56 -0.74 5.29 10.96
CA TRP A 56 0.08 6.05 11.90
C TRP A 56 -0.27 7.53 11.74
N ASP A 57 -0.88 8.10 12.77
CA ASP A 57 -1.11 9.55 12.91
C ASP A 57 -0.17 10.06 14.00
N SER A 58 0.78 10.93 13.60
CA SER A 58 1.70 11.66 14.49
C SER A 58 1.25 13.10 14.64
#